data_AF-A0A8C5SNV7-F1
#
_entry.id   AF-A0A8C5SNV7-F1
#
_cell.length_a   1.000
_cell.length_b   1.000
_cell.length_c   1.000
_cell.angle_alpha   90.00
_cell.angle_beta   90.00
_cell.angle_gamma   90.00
#
_symmetry.space_group_name_H-M   'P 1'
#
loop_
_entity.id
_entity.type
_entity.pdbx_description
1 polymer ?
#
loop_
_entity_poly.entity_id
_entity_poly.type
_entity_poly.pdbx_seq_one_letter_code
_entity_poly.pdbx_strand_id
1 'polypeptide(L)'
;MGFGKKFIQAIETIYLKQTAKVMVNGELTESIDIRKGTRQGCPLSPLLFVLTLEVLNRNIRGKKTILTLKTAGRNFSTTKYSSQ
;
A
#
# COMPACT_ATOMS: atom_id res chain seq x y z
N MET A 1 -17.72 -11.34 -3.30
CA MET A 1 -17.07 -11.65 -2.01
C MET A 1 -16.40 -10.38 -1.53
N GLY A 2 -16.96 -9.75 -0.49
CA GLY A 2 -16.44 -8.49 0.07
C GLY A 2 -15.59 -8.76 1.30
N PHE A 3 -14.79 -7.78 1.69
CA PHE A 3 -14.09 -7.81 2.97
C PHE A 3 -15.09 -7.74 4.14
N GLY A 4 -14.78 -8.40 5.25
CA GLY A 4 -15.62 -8.36 6.45
C GLY A 4 -15.69 -6.94 7.04
N LYS A 5 -16.84 -6.56 7.64
CA LYS A 5 -17.04 -5.23 8.24
C LYS A 5 -15.93 -4.82 9.21
N LYS A 6 -15.45 -5.74 10.05
CA LYS A 6 -14.35 -5.51 10.99
C LYS A 6 -13.04 -5.13 10.30
N PHE A 7 -12.76 -5.75 9.15
CA PHE A 7 -11.56 -5.47 8.37
C PHE A 7 -11.63 -4.07 7.74
N ILE A 8 -12.79 -3.72 7.18
CA ILE A 8 -13.03 -2.38 6.62
C ILE A 8 -12.89 -1.31 7.72
N GLN A 9 -13.51 -1.52 8.88
CA GLN A 9 -13.40 -0.60 10.02
C GLN A 9 -11.97 -0.47 10.56
N ALA A 10 -11.18 -1.54 10.56
CA ALA A 10 -9.77 -1.49 10.96
C ALA A 10 -8.95 -0.61 9.99
N ILE A 11 -9.17 -0.75 8.69
CA ILE A 11 -8.54 0.11 7.66
C ILE A 11 -9.01 1.56 7.84
N GLU A 12 -10.32 1.78 7.96
CA GLU A 12 -10.87 3.12 8.19
C GLU A 12 -10.26 3.74 9.43
N THR A 13 -10.15 3.03 10.55
CA THR A 13 -9.55 3.54 11.80
C THR A 13 -8.07 3.89 11.64
N ILE A 14 -7.34 3.17 10.78
CA ILE A 14 -5.93 3.47 10.49
C ILE A 14 -5.81 4.68 9.57
N TYR A 15 -6.69 4.87 8.58
CA TYR A 15 -6.58 5.98 7.63
C TYR A 15 -7.48 7.18 7.95
N LEU A 16 -8.36 7.07 8.95
CA LEU A 16 -9.12 8.18 9.51
C LEU A 16 -8.13 9.17 10.13
N LYS A 17 -8.37 10.47 9.92
CA LYS A 17 -7.57 11.61 10.41
C LYS A 17 -6.70 11.23 11.61
N GLN A 18 -5.43 10.98 11.33
CA GLN A 18 -4.46 10.67 12.36
C GLN A 18 -3.80 11.95 12.82
N THR A 19 -3.78 12.19 14.13
CA THR A 19 -2.96 13.23 14.73
C THR A 19 -1.76 12.61 15.41
N ALA A 20 -0.61 13.28 15.37
CA ALA A 20 0.57 12.91 16.12
C ALA A 20 1.11 14.11 16.90
N LYS A 21 1.71 13.85 18.06
CA LYS A 21 2.48 14.83 18.82
C LYS A 21 3.90 14.31 18.95
N VAL A 22 4.87 15.19 18.81
CA VAL A 22 6.29 14.87 18.99
C VAL A 22 6.67 15.28 20.40
N MET A 23 7.45 14.45 21.09
CA MET A 23 8.03 14.82 22.38
C MET A 23 9.44 15.35 22.13
N VAL A 24 9.70 16.60 22.53
CA VAL A 24 11.00 17.26 22.40
C VAL A 24 11.41 17.71 23.79
N ASN A 25 12.53 17.18 24.29
CA ASN A 25 13.08 17.51 25.61
C ASN A 25 12.07 17.39 26.78
N GLY A 26 11.13 16.44 26.68
CA GLY A 26 10.08 16.20 27.70
C GLY A 26 8.79 17.00 27.50
N GLU A 27 8.76 17.96 26.58
CA GLU A 27 7.55 18.69 26.22
C GLU A 27 6.89 18.13 24.96
N LEU A 28 5.56 18.05 24.97
CA LEU A 28 4.77 17.63 23.83
C LEU A 28 4.50 18.82 22.92
N THR A 29 4.79 18.67 21.62
CA THR A 29 4.44 19.66 20.61
C THR A 29 2.94 19.72 20.36
N GLU A 30 2.52 20.73 19.61
CA GLU A 30 1.17 20.78 19.04
C GLU A 30 0.85 19.55 18.19
N SER A 31 -0.44 19.24 18.09
CA SER A 31 -0.94 18.11 17.30
C SER A 31 -0.72 18.40 15.81
N ILE A 32 0.01 17.49 15.15
CA ILE A 32 0.25 17.53 13.72
C ILE A 32 -0.72 16.57 13.05
N ASP A 33 -1.47 17.06 12.06
CA ASP A 33 -2.34 16.24 11.21
C ASP A 33 -1.49 15.42 10.23
N ILE A 34 -1.49 14.10 10.40
CA ILE A 34 -0.88 13.16 9.47
C ILE A 34 -1.87 12.89 8.34
N ARG A 35 -1.60 13.48 7.17
CA ARG A 35 -2.38 13.26 5.94
C ARG A 35 -1.88 12.08 5.12
N LYS A 36 -0.62 11.67 5.30
CA LYS A 36 0.05 10.59 4.55
C LYS A 36 1.09 9.93 5.46
N GLY A 37 1.18 8.60 5.38
CA GLY A 37 2.13 7.80 6.17
C GLY A 37 1.42 6.70 6.95
N THR A 38 2.15 5.64 7.26
CA THR A 38 1.70 4.56 8.14
C THR A 38 2.34 4.76 9.50
N ARG A 39 1.59 4.54 10.60
CA ARG A 39 2.22 4.49 11.93
C ARG A 39 3.32 3.42 11.92
N GLN A 40 4.55 3.81 12.20
CA GLN A 40 5.65 2.87 12.35
C GLN A 40 5.32 1.90 13.50
N GLY A 41 5.53 0.60 13.27
CA GLY A 41 5.12 -0.44 14.22
C GLY A 41 3.67 -0.91 14.10
N CYS A 42 2.91 -0.46 13.09
CA CYS A 42 1.57 -1.01 12.84
C CYS A 42 1.69 -2.41 12.20
N PRO A 43 1.27 -3.49 12.88
CA PRO A 43 1.34 -4.86 12.35
C PRO A 43 0.46 -5.07 11.11
N LEU A 44 -0.45 -4.14 10.81
CA LEU A 44 -1.36 -4.23 9.67
C LEU A 44 -0.78 -3.67 8.36
N SER A 45 0.28 -2.84 8.41
CA SER A 45 0.86 -2.23 7.21
C SER A 45 1.43 -3.25 6.21
N PRO A 46 2.16 -4.31 6.64
CA PRO A 46 2.63 -5.35 5.73
C PRO A 46 1.50 -6.12 5.04
N LEU A 47 0.41 -6.41 5.77
CA LEU A 47 -0.74 -7.12 5.22
C LEU A 47 -1.46 -6.29 4.14
N LEU A 48 -1.66 -4.99 4.41
CA LEU A 48 -2.24 -4.06 3.44
C LEU A 48 -1.35 -3.90 2.20
N PHE A 49 -0.03 -3.90 2.38
CA PHE A 49 0.90 -3.86 1.26
C PHE A 49 0.77 -5.10 0.36
N VAL A 50 0.72 -6.31 0.95
CA VAL A 50 0.53 -7.55 0.18
C VAL A 50 -0.80 -7.57 -0.56
N LEU A 51 -1.90 -7.16 0.10
CA LEU A 51 -3.23 -7.11 -0.51
C LEU A 51 -3.30 -6.11 -1.67
N THR A 52 -2.71 -4.93 -1.52
CA THR A 52 -2.66 -3.93 -2.60
C THR A 52 -1.83 -4.42 -3.78
N LEU A 53 -0.71 -5.11 -3.53
CA LEU A 53 0.09 -5.77 -4.57
C LEU A 53 -0.68 -6.88 -5.30
N GLU A 54 -1.45 -7.69 -4.57
CA GLU A 54 -2.24 -8.76 -5.19
C GLU A 54 -3.34 -8.18 -6.11
N VAL A 55 -4.06 -7.15 -5.64
CA VAL A 55 -5.06 -6.43 -6.45
C VAL A 55 -4.40 -5.79 -7.67
N LEU A 56 -3.24 -5.15 -7.50
CA LEU A 56 -2.49 -4.56 -8.60
C LEU A 56 -2.05 -5.62 -9.62
N ASN A 57 -1.50 -6.74 -9.16
CA ASN A 57 -1.10 -7.87 -10.01
C ASN A 57 -2.27 -8.47 -10.77
N ARG A 58 -3.43 -8.63 -10.12
CA ARG A 58 -4.66 -9.08 -10.80
C ARG A 58 -5.12 -8.08 -11.86
N ASN A 59 -5.07 -6.79 -11.56
CA ASN A 59 -5.42 -5.74 -12.53
C ASN A 59 -4.45 -5.70 -13.72
N ILE A 60 -3.15 -5.89 -13.49
CA ILE A 60 -2.14 -5.99 -14.56
C ILE A 60 -2.37 -7.26 -15.40
N ARG A 61 -2.66 -8.41 -14.77
CA ARG A 61 -2.92 -9.67 -15.49
C ARG A 61 -4.25 -9.64 -16.26
N GLY A 62 -5.26 -8.95 -15.73
CA GLY A 62 -6.56 -8.74 -16.39
C GLY A 62 -6.49 -7.74 -17.54
N LYS A 63 -5.65 -6.70 -17.43
CA LYS A 63 -5.33 -5.81 -18.56
C LYS A 63 -4.27 -6.46 -19.45
N LYS A 64 -4.72 -7.18 -20.48
CA LYS A 64 -3.90 -7.66 -21.62
C LYS A 64 -3.26 -6.53 -22.45
N THR A 65 -3.16 -5.30 -21.94
CA THR A 65 -2.33 -4.27 -22.56
C THR A 65 -0.91 -4.49 -22.04
N ILE A 66 -0.16 -5.31 -22.76
CA ILE A 66 1.29 -5.35 -22.63
C ILE A 66 1.75 -3.91 -22.93
N LEU A 67 2.05 -3.14 -21.88
CA LEU A 67 2.79 -1.90 -22.03
C LEU A 67 4.17 -2.30 -22.55
N THR A 68 4.34 -2.28 -23.86
CA THR A 68 5.65 -2.42 -24.48
C THR A 68 6.48 -1.24 -23.99
N LEU A 69 7.30 -1.46 -22.97
CA LEU A 69 8.30 -0.49 -22.54
C LEU A 69 9.33 -0.40 -23.67
N LYS A 70 9.14 0.57 -24.58
CA LYS A 70 10.14 0.92 -25.58
C LYS A 70 11.24 1.72 -24.90
N THR A 71 12.20 1.02 -24.31
CA THR A 71 13.48 1.61 -23.94
C THR A 71 14.40 1.51 -25.15
N ALA A 72 14.85 2.68 -25.64
CA ALA A 72 15.81 2.90 -26.73
C ALA A 72 16.39 1.63 -27.41
N GLY A 73 15.58 0.97 -28.25
CA GLY A 73 16.02 -0.09 -29.16
C GLY A 73 15.99 -1.54 -28.67
N ARG A 74 15.46 -1.89 -27.48
CA ARG A 74 15.33 -3.30 -27.06
C ARG A 74 13.92 -3.65 -26.58
N ASN A 75 13.30 -4.62 -27.25
CA ASN A 75 12.05 -5.23 -26.83
C ASN A 75 12.34 -6.28 -25.77
N PHE A 76 11.85 -6.09 -24.53
CA PHE A 76 11.92 -7.10 -23.48
C PHE A 76 10.56 -7.80 -23.38
N SER A 77 10.48 -9.03 -23.88
CA SER A 77 9.35 -9.93 -23.64
C SER A 77 9.53 -10.58 -22.28
N THR A 78 8.80 -10.16 -21.26
CA THR A 78 8.82 -10.82 -19.94
C THR A 78 8.12 -12.19 -20.03
N THR A 79 8.91 -13.26 -20.05
CA THR A 79 8.44 -14.62 -19.77
C THR A 79 8.15 -14.73 -18.27
N LYS A 80 6.94 -15.17 -17.94
CA LYS A 80 6.48 -15.34 -16.57
C LYS A 80 7.37 -16.38 -15.85
N TYR A 81 7.94 -16.03 -14.70
CA TYR A 81 8.49 -17.01 -13.76
C TYR A 81 7.35 -17.92 -13.29
N SER A 82 7.35 -19.18 -13.74
CA SER A 82 6.56 -20.25 -13.14
C SER A 82 7.34 -20.79 -11.95
N SER A 83 6.90 -20.50 -10.73
CA SER A 83 7.28 -21.32 -9.57
C SER A 83 6.30 -22.48 -9.48
N GLN A 84 6.87 -23.68 -9.29
CA GLN A 84 6.20 -24.86 -8.77
C GLN A 84 5.54 -24.54 -7.41
#